data_AF-A0A433JX28-F1
#
_entry.id   AF-A0A433JX28-F1
#
_cell.length_a   1.000
_cell.length_b   1.000
_cell.length_c   1.000
_cell.angle_alpha   90.00
_cell.angle_beta   90.00
_cell.angle_gamma   90.00
#
_symmetry.space_group_name_H-M   'P 1'
#
loop_
_entity.id
_entity.type
_entity.pdbx_description
1 polymer ?
#
loop_
_entity_poly.entity_id
_entity_poly.type
_entity_poly.pdbx_seq_one_letter_code
_entity_poly.pdbx_strand_id
1 'polypeptide(L)'
;MALIFPEFCSRSPDLAKITNQCGTTLWIQQDFKSKTNDPIVVEIPIGSSYDYTIPDIGLPSTRFWPKSGCNSHGYDCAVGESTGVPDAEAQGYQHGPYSPDINSKFEATWGCLKAIFDNNPSLCASNPSDPSHHLGAETWWNGSAVDGYTFPYSITVKKHNSTCMDIVTGKVLANPGVNCGHLSASSCPTAANLSTAGKFNVINGVNVTQVNLQWLDQKTGEPVGCFSPCSKLTTAQGSDNGKTGGGWRTILGGLTPQSPEAQMYCCPTPPVTPGVCSAGPAANSSYSLSVHTGQQCDAYTYAYDDAKGLARCGSQTQFEITFCPKLDPVDPPPVINPLSMTIILPAKVSALLDNVKINNNQIVKINNGSILSVENGPSCTMGIDNKSIVRGVSGSLCGQLIVDNTNKRITFPASGPISSLNLQFNMNTSVGISAYLNGNLIVNATPMESKGLPMNSVLTAYQGNKQGSCNLTINSCYARSILSCHIFKLLPSNLVRSKNQFVLNSKVI
;
A
#
# COMPACT_ATOMS: atom_id res chain seq x y z
N MET A 1 43.11 -38.90 28.49
CA MET A 1 41.73 -38.41 28.64
C MET A 1 41.69 -37.03 28.03
N ALA A 2 41.41 -36.95 26.72
CA ALA A 2 41.39 -35.69 25.98
C ALA A 2 39.98 -35.12 26.06
N LEU A 3 39.85 -33.94 26.69
CA LEU A 3 38.62 -33.16 26.71
C LEU A 3 38.40 -32.60 25.31
N ILE A 4 37.46 -33.19 24.58
CA ILE A 4 36.92 -32.63 23.34
C ILE A 4 35.94 -31.54 23.76
N PHE A 5 36.35 -30.28 23.63
CA PHE A 5 35.41 -29.16 23.66
C PHE A 5 34.66 -29.17 22.32
N PRO A 6 33.32 -29.20 22.29
CA PRO A 6 32.59 -29.02 21.06
C PRO A 6 32.71 -27.54 20.65
N GLU A 7 33.47 -27.28 19.59
CA GLU A 7 33.31 -26.08 18.77
C GLU A 7 31.94 -26.13 18.08
N PHE A 8 30.88 -25.78 18.80
CA PHE A 8 29.58 -25.44 18.24
C PHE A 8 29.25 -23.98 18.57
N CYS A 9 30.10 -23.07 18.12
CA CYS A 9 29.72 -21.68 17.88
C CYS A 9 29.76 -21.44 16.36
N SER A 10 28.93 -22.16 15.61
CA SER A 10 28.61 -21.68 14.26
C SER A 10 27.84 -20.37 14.46
N ARG A 11 28.46 -19.25 14.08
CA ARG A 11 27.82 -17.94 13.99
C ARG A 11 26.42 -18.13 13.39
N SER A 12 25.38 -17.67 14.08
CA SER A 12 24.01 -17.72 13.58
C SER A 12 24.01 -17.13 12.16
N PRO A 13 23.38 -17.79 11.17
CA PRO A 13 23.44 -17.34 9.78
C PRO A 13 22.99 -15.89 9.68
N ASP A 14 23.71 -15.06 8.91
CA ASP A 14 23.36 -13.65 8.70
C ASP A 14 21.94 -13.57 8.09
N LEU A 15 20.92 -13.34 8.94
CA LEU A 15 19.51 -13.34 8.54
C LEU A 15 19.08 -11.97 8.01
N ALA A 16 19.71 -10.89 8.47
CA ALA A 16 19.47 -9.53 8.03
C ALA A 16 20.78 -8.84 7.65
N LYS A 17 20.95 -8.53 6.38
CA LYS A 17 22.08 -7.76 5.87
C LYS A 17 21.60 -6.44 5.31
N ILE A 18 22.20 -5.33 5.73
CA ILE A 18 21.87 -4.00 5.25
C ILE A 18 23.06 -3.42 4.49
N THR A 19 22.85 -3.02 3.25
CA THR A 19 23.88 -2.48 2.34
C THR A 19 23.58 -1.02 2.01
N ASN A 20 24.59 -0.17 2.10
CA ASN A 20 24.51 1.22 1.68
C ASN A 20 25.09 1.40 0.27
N GLN A 21 24.26 1.75 -0.70
CA GLN A 21 24.69 2.15 -2.04
C GLN A 21 24.42 3.63 -2.34
N CYS A 22 23.99 4.40 -1.34
CA CYS A 22 23.79 5.83 -1.45
C CYS A 22 25.14 6.56 -1.63
N GLY A 23 25.08 7.79 -2.16
CA GLY A 23 26.26 8.66 -2.29
C GLY A 23 26.74 9.29 -0.97
N THR A 24 26.24 8.83 0.17
CA THR A 24 26.57 9.31 1.52
C THR A 24 26.65 8.15 2.48
N THR A 25 27.37 8.31 3.59
CA THR A 25 27.28 7.42 4.74
C THR A 25 25.84 7.39 5.25
N LEU A 26 25.36 6.20 5.57
CA LEU A 26 24.09 5.99 6.26
C LEU A 26 24.34 5.53 7.68
N TRP A 27 23.43 5.93 8.56
CA TRP A 27 23.34 5.41 9.92
C TRP A 27 22.03 4.64 10.04
N ILE A 28 22.12 3.33 10.19
CA ILE A 28 20.94 2.48 10.29
C ILE A 28 20.52 2.41 11.74
N GLN A 29 19.30 2.87 12.04
CA GLN A 29 18.71 2.76 13.36
C GLN A 29 17.78 1.54 13.41
N GLN A 30 17.87 0.79 14.50
CA GLN A 30 16.85 -0.17 14.90
C GLN A 30 15.98 0.37 16.04
N ASP A 31 14.79 -0.21 16.23
CA ASP A 31 13.95 0.10 17.40
C ASP A 31 14.75 -0.18 18.69
N PHE A 32 14.65 0.69 19.71
CA PHE A 32 15.42 0.51 20.95
C PHE A 32 14.76 -0.42 21.96
N LYS A 33 13.46 -0.71 21.80
CA LYS A 33 12.69 -1.65 22.63
C LYS A 33 12.75 -3.07 22.08
N SER A 34 12.58 -3.20 20.76
CA SER A 34 12.60 -4.48 20.04
C SER A 34 13.83 -4.55 19.14
N LYS A 35 14.96 -4.87 19.76
CA LYS A 35 16.29 -4.84 19.12
C LYS A 35 17.00 -6.18 19.10
N THR A 36 17.93 -6.28 18.17
CA THR A 36 19.02 -7.26 18.18
C THR A 36 20.01 -6.95 19.30
N ASN A 37 21.04 -7.80 19.45
CA ASN A 37 22.16 -7.52 20.35
C ASN A 37 23.18 -6.54 19.76
N ASP A 38 22.99 -6.13 18.50
CA ASP A 38 23.81 -5.12 17.85
C ASP A 38 23.53 -3.70 18.38
N PRO A 39 24.41 -2.71 18.10
CA PRO A 39 24.17 -1.32 18.47
C PRO A 39 22.84 -0.77 17.93
N ILE A 40 22.21 0.15 18.67
CA ILE A 40 20.95 0.80 18.25
C ILE A 40 21.10 1.53 16.92
N VAL A 41 22.26 2.17 16.72
CA VAL A 41 22.60 2.86 15.50
C VAL A 41 23.94 2.32 15.01
N VAL A 42 23.98 1.92 13.74
CA VAL A 42 25.18 1.39 13.08
C VAL A 42 25.54 2.28 11.90
N GLU A 43 26.79 2.73 11.85
CA GLU A 43 27.34 3.42 10.68
C GLU A 43 27.59 2.42 9.55
N ILE A 44 27.10 2.71 8.35
CA ILE A 44 27.40 1.96 7.13
C ILE A 44 27.98 2.92 6.09
N PRO A 45 29.31 2.91 5.88
CA PRO A 45 29.96 3.71 4.85
C PRO A 45 29.44 3.39 3.45
N ILE A 46 29.70 4.30 2.50
CA ILE A 46 29.32 4.14 1.09
C ILE A 46 29.86 2.81 0.54
N GLY A 47 28.99 2.02 -0.09
CA GLY A 47 29.32 0.73 -0.69
C GLY A 47 29.55 -0.41 0.30
N SER A 48 29.41 -0.17 1.60
CA SER A 48 29.61 -1.17 2.65
C SER A 48 28.28 -1.81 3.08
N SER A 49 28.38 -2.86 3.89
CA SER A 49 27.23 -3.56 4.47
C SER A 49 27.46 -3.93 5.92
N TYR A 50 26.37 -4.12 6.66
CA TYR A 50 26.37 -4.64 8.01
C TYR A 50 25.40 -5.81 8.14
N ASP A 51 25.84 -6.87 8.82
CA ASP A 51 25.06 -8.07 9.10
C ASP A 51 24.58 -8.03 10.55
N TYR A 52 23.26 -7.99 10.76
CA TYR A 52 22.64 -8.00 12.08
C TYR A 52 22.49 -9.43 12.60
N THR A 53 22.79 -9.61 13.89
CA THR A 53 22.67 -10.89 14.57
C THR A 53 21.25 -11.07 15.09
N ILE A 54 20.50 -11.96 14.44
CA ILE A 54 19.14 -12.32 14.86
C ILE A 54 19.22 -13.55 15.78
N PRO A 55 18.64 -13.50 16.99
CA PRO A 55 18.61 -14.65 17.90
C PRO A 55 17.87 -15.86 17.31
N ASP A 56 18.44 -17.05 17.50
CA ASP A 56 17.85 -18.32 17.03
C ASP A 56 16.48 -18.63 17.64
N ILE A 57 16.18 -18.07 18.83
CA ILE A 57 14.88 -18.18 19.50
C ILE A 57 13.79 -17.34 18.83
N GLY A 58 14.12 -16.56 17.80
CA GLY A 58 13.24 -15.58 17.19
C GLY A 58 13.35 -14.21 17.86
N LEU A 59 12.80 -13.19 17.19
CA LEU A 59 12.87 -11.80 17.65
C LEU A 59 11.66 -11.03 17.09
N PRO A 60 10.72 -10.57 17.92
CA PRO A 60 9.52 -9.92 17.42
C PRO A 60 9.72 -8.44 17.11
N SER A 61 8.94 -7.93 16.16
CA SER A 61 8.70 -6.49 15.96
C SER A 61 9.95 -5.63 15.75
N THR A 62 10.97 -6.17 15.08
CA THR A 62 12.13 -5.38 14.68
C THR A 62 11.78 -4.44 13.55
N ARG A 63 12.45 -3.29 13.55
CA ARG A 63 12.37 -2.28 12.50
C ARG A 63 13.76 -1.76 12.23
N PHE A 64 14.09 -1.54 10.97
CA PHE A 64 15.35 -0.95 10.54
C PHE A 64 15.07 0.17 9.56
N TRP A 65 15.71 1.32 9.73
CA TRP A 65 15.57 2.44 8.81
C TRP A 65 16.86 3.27 8.71
N PRO A 66 17.09 3.92 7.57
CA PRO A 66 18.31 4.69 7.34
C PRO A 66 18.16 6.14 7.83
N LYS A 67 19.27 6.67 8.32
CA LYS A 67 19.47 8.09 8.63
C LYS A 67 20.68 8.63 7.88
N SER A 68 20.74 9.94 7.66
CA SER A 68 21.89 10.59 7.04
C SER A 68 22.11 12.01 7.55
N GLY A 69 23.33 12.52 7.36
CA GLY A 69 23.72 13.85 7.85
C GLY A 69 23.76 13.92 9.38
N CYS A 70 24.21 12.84 10.02
CA CYS A 70 24.30 12.70 11.47
C CYS A 70 25.64 13.22 12.02
N ASN A 71 25.69 13.44 13.33
CA ASN A 71 26.93 13.63 14.08
C ASN A 71 27.77 12.33 14.15
N SER A 72 28.93 12.38 14.79
CA SER A 72 29.87 11.25 14.91
C SER A 72 29.34 10.05 15.70
N HIS A 73 28.20 10.19 16.38
CA HIS A 73 27.55 9.12 17.13
C HIS A 73 26.33 8.54 16.40
N GLY A 74 26.02 9.05 15.21
CA GLY A 74 24.86 8.61 14.43
C GLY A 74 23.54 9.22 14.89
N TYR A 75 23.58 10.37 15.56
CA TYR A 75 22.42 11.13 16.04
C TYR A 75 22.46 12.57 15.51
N ASP A 76 21.48 13.39 15.87
CA ASP A 76 21.25 14.74 15.32
C ASP A 76 21.31 14.79 13.79
N CYS A 77 20.67 13.82 13.14
CA CYS A 77 20.67 13.64 11.70
C CYS A 77 19.72 14.62 10.99
N ALA A 78 20.14 15.05 9.80
CA ALA A 78 19.30 15.84 8.90
C ALA A 78 18.07 15.08 8.38
N VAL A 79 18.20 13.74 8.21
CA VAL A 79 17.12 12.88 7.70
C VAL A 79 17.06 11.60 8.54
N GLY A 80 15.85 11.17 8.90
CA GLY A 80 15.56 9.85 9.47
C GLY A 80 15.65 9.74 11.00
N GLU A 81 15.99 10.83 11.71
CA GLU A 81 16.03 10.89 13.17
C GLU A 81 14.61 10.97 13.77
N SER A 82 13.80 9.92 13.63
CA SER A 82 12.38 9.98 14.02
C SER A 82 12.08 9.61 15.47
N THR A 83 13.05 9.02 16.17
CA THR A 83 12.86 8.44 17.50
C THR A 83 14.03 8.77 18.42
N GLY A 84 13.72 9.34 19.57
CA GLY A 84 14.66 9.53 20.68
C GLY A 84 15.10 8.19 21.28
N VAL A 85 16.40 8.06 21.51
CA VAL A 85 17.06 6.94 22.17
C VAL A 85 17.48 7.43 23.55
N PRO A 86 16.84 6.95 24.64
CA PRO A 86 17.03 7.52 25.97
C PRO A 86 18.50 7.60 26.42
N ASP A 87 19.29 6.57 26.12
CA ASP A 87 20.72 6.54 26.50
C ASP A 87 21.55 7.58 25.73
N ALA A 88 21.17 7.90 24.49
CA ALA A 88 21.83 8.91 23.67
C ALA A 88 21.45 10.33 24.09
N GLU A 89 20.17 10.55 24.44
CA GLU A 89 19.70 11.80 25.03
C GLU A 89 20.40 12.07 26.37
N ALA A 90 20.49 11.06 27.25
CA ALA A 90 21.14 11.18 28.55
C ALA A 90 22.64 11.50 28.43
N GLN A 91 23.29 11.07 27.35
CA GLN A 91 24.69 11.37 27.05
C GLN A 91 24.89 12.69 26.30
N GLY A 92 23.81 13.37 25.90
CA GLY A 92 23.88 14.59 25.09
C GLY A 92 24.35 14.34 23.66
N TYR A 93 24.22 13.12 23.14
CA TYR A 93 24.51 12.80 21.74
C TYR A 93 23.33 13.07 20.82
N GLN A 94 22.13 13.12 21.36
CA GLN A 94 20.89 13.26 20.60
C GLN A 94 20.00 14.33 21.24
N HIS A 95 19.41 15.18 20.41
CA HIS A 95 18.56 16.28 20.84
C HIS A 95 17.29 16.37 20.02
N GLY A 96 16.16 16.61 20.69
CA GLY A 96 14.92 16.98 20.02
C GLY A 96 14.92 18.44 19.53
N PRO A 97 13.95 18.83 18.68
CA PRO A 97 12.85 18.01 18.17
C PRO A 97 13.29 17.05 17.05
N TYR A 98 12.64 15.89 17.01
CA TYR A 98 12.94 14.82 16.06
C TYR A 98 12.33 15.06 14.67
N SER A 99 12.98 14.46 13.67
CA SER A 99 12.44 14.40 12.31
C SER A 99 11.11 13.64 12.30
N PRO A 100 10.22 13.87 11.32
CA PRO A 100 9.03 13.06 11.17
C PRO A 100 9.35 11.59 10.98
N ASP A 101 8.50 10.72 11.52
CA ASP A 101 8.59 9.28 11.28
C ASP A 101 8.03 8.94 9.91
N ILE A 102 8.75 9.32 8.86
CA ILE A 102 8.40 9.10 7.45
C ILE A 102 9.44 8.20 6.77
N ASN A 103 9.92 7.20 7.49
CA ASN A 103 11.10 6.45 7.11
C ASN A 103 10.79 5.31 6.14
N SER A 104 11.72 5.05 5.22
CA SER A 104 11.76 3.79 4.48
C SER A 104 12.16 2.66 5.43
N LYS A 105 11.21 1.79 5.78
CA LYS A 105 11.38 0.78 6.83
C LYS A 105 11.47 -0.63 6.26
N PHE A 106 12.35 -1.43 6.85
CA PHE A 106 12.25 -2.89 6.84
C PHE A 106 11.74 -3.32 8.21
N GLU A 107 10.62 -4.04 8.24
CA GLU A 107 10.01 -4.53 9.47
C GLU A 107 9.97 -6.05 9.45
N ALA A 108 10.32 -6.68 10.58
CA ALA A 108 10.30 -8.13 10.69
C ALA A 108 10.00 -8.63 12.11
N THR A 109 9.21 -9.69 12.18
CA THR A 109 9.12 -10.61 13.31
C THR A 109 9.79 -11.91 12.89
N TRP A 110 10.97 -12.17 13.45
CA TRP A 110 11.81 -13.31 13.12
C TRP A 110 11.28 -14.57 13.80
N GLY A 111 11.02 -15.60 12.99
CA GLY A 111 10.57 -16.89 13.49
C GLY A 111 11.66 -17.60 14.30
N CYS A 112 11.25 -18.40 15.27
CA CYS A 112 12.11 -19.30 16.00
C CYS A 112 12.72 -20.34 15.06
N LEU A 113 14.00 -20.69 15.23
CA LEU A 113 14.61 -21.75 14.43
C LEU A 113 13.79 -23.04 14.57
N LYS A 114 13.51 -23.68 13.43
CA LYS A 114 12.65 -24.87 13.39
C LYS A 114 13.15 -25.97 14.34
N ALA A 115 14.47 -26.15 14.45
CA ALA A 115 15.06 -27.11 15.37
C ALA A 115 14.78 -26.81 16.85
N ILE A 116 14.63 -25.53 17.24
CA ILE A 116 14.23 -25.15 18.60
C ILE A 116 12.72 -25.32 18.74
N PHE A 117 11.95 -24.75 17.81
CA PHE A 117 10.49 -24.79 17.84
C PHE A 117 9.91 -26.21 17.91
N ASP A 118 10.46 -27.15 17.13
CA ASP A 118 9.98 -28.54 17.10
C ASP A 118 10.32 -29.33 18.37
N ASN A 119 11.38 -28.97 19.10
CA ASN A 119 11.87 -29.74 20.25
C ASN A 119 11.54 -29.09 21.60
N ASN A 120 11.55 -27.77 21.70
CA ASN A 120 11.29 -26.99 22.91
C ASN A 120 10.71 -25.61 22.56
N PRO A 121 9.43 -25.54 22.14
CA PRO A 121 8.79 -24.29 21.72
C PRO A 121 8.72 -23.22 22.83
N SER A 122 8.81 -23.61 24.10
CA SER A 122 8.88 -22.67 25.25
C SER A 122 10.18 -21.86 25.31
N LEU A 123 11.22 -22.25 24.56
CA LEU A 123 12.46 -21.48 24.44
C LEU A 123 12.36 -20.36 23.39
N CYS A 124 11.36 -20.40 22.52
CA CYS A 124 11.16 -19.36 21.51
C CYS A 124 10.79 -18.02 22.19
N ALA A 125 11.08 -16.89 21.55
CA ALA A 125 10.74 -15.58 22.08
C ALA A 125 9.22 -15.41 22.23
N SER A 126 8.76 -14.59 23.18
CA SER A 126 7.34 -14.33 23.38
C SER A 126 6.73 -13.54 22.21
N ASN A 127 5.49 -13.85 21.85
CA ASN A 127 4.75 -13.06 20.86
C ASN A 127 4.17 -11.80 21.51
N PRO A 128 4.54 -10.58 21.11
CA PRO A 128 4.06 -9.37 21.76
C PRO A 128 2.55 -9.13 21.55
N SER A 129 1.98 -9.65 20.46
CA SER A 129 0.55 -9.52 20.16
C SER A 129 -0.31 -10.53 20.92
N ASP A 130 0.31 -11.61 21.42
CA ASP A 130 -0.30 -12.59 22.28
C ASP A 130 0.74 -13.13 23.26
N PRO A 131 1.00 -12.39 24.36
CA PRO A 131 2.07 -12.73 25.30
C PRO A 131 1.94 -14.09 25.97
N SER A 132 0.77 -14.74 25.85
CA SER A 132 0.55 -16.10 26.36
C SER A 132 1.16 -17.19 25.46
N HIS A 133 1.58 -16.82 24.25
CA HIS A 133 2.18 -17.72 23.27
C HIS A 133 3.60 -17.27 22.89
N HIS A 134 4.42 -18.25 22.52
CA HIS A 134 5.74 -18.02 21.94
C HIS A 134 5.65 -17.91 20.41
N LEU A 135 6.66 -17.29 19.80
CA LEU A 135 6.77 -17.18 18.35
C LEU A 135 6.89 -18.58 17.71
N GLY A 136 6.24 -18.72 16.55
CA GLY A 136 6.38 -19.90 15.70
C GLY A 136 7.67 -19.88 14.89
N ALA A 137 7.84 -20.87 14.00
CA ALA A 137 8.98 -20.96 13.09
C ALA A 137 8.86 -20.11 11.80
N GLU A 138 7.86 -19.22 11.75
CA GLU A 138 7.58 -18.36 10.61
C GLU A 138 8.12 -16.95 10.85
N THR A 139 8.88 -16.44 9.88
CA THR A 139 9.30 -15.04 9.82
C THR A 139 8.28 -14.24 9.02
N TRP A 140 7.73 -13.21 9.66
CA TRP A 140 6.83 -12.24 9.07
C TRP A 140 7.61 -10.97 8.79
N TRP A 141 7.50 -10.41 7.59
CA TRP A 141 8.28 -9.24 7.22
C TRP A 141 7.58 -8.41 6.15
N ASN A 142 8.00 -7.15 6.04
CA ASN A 142 7.61 -6.30 4.93
C ASN A 142 8.68 -5.21 4.67
N GLY A 143 8.64 -4.66 3.46
CA GLY A 143 9.11 -3.30 3.22
C GLY A 143 7.94 -2.34 3.42
N SER A 144 8.14 -1.30 4.22
CA SER A 144 7.06 -0.39 4.63
C SER A 144 7.38 1.06 4.27
N ALA A 145 6.41 1.66 3.60
CA ALA A 145 6.23 3.09 3.39
C ALA A 145 4.87 3.55 3.99
N VAL A 146 4.35 2.81 5.00
CA VAL A 146 3.07 3.11 5.66
C VAL A 146 3.11 4.46 6.34
N ASP A 147 4.25 4.82 6.93
CA ASP A 147 4.42 6.10 7.59
C ASP A 147 4.95 7.19 6.64
N GLY A 148 5.43 6.81 5.45
CA GLY A 148 6.16 7.68 4.53
C GLY A 148 7.41 7.00 4.01
N TYR A 149 8.24 7.73 3.26
CA TYR A 149 9.57 7.27 2.87
C TYR A 149 10.58 8.41 2.80
N THR A 150 11.86 8.07 2.99
CA THR A 150 13.01 8.98 2.91
C THR A 150 14.03 8.54 1.86
N PHE A 151 14.33 7.24 1.78
CA PHE A 151 15.32 6.69 0.85
C PHE A 151 14.73 5.62 -0.07
N PRO A 152 15.18 5.51 -1.33
CA PRO A 152 14.93 4.33 -2.13
C PRO A 152 15.60 3.10 -1.54
N TYR A 153 14.96 1.94 -1.69
CA TYR A 153 15.47 0.69 -1.16
C TYR A 153 14.99 -0.53 -1.94
N SER A 154 15.68 -1.64 -1.80
CA SER A 154 15.21 -2.96 -2.24
C SER A 154 15.47 -4.00 -1.17
N ILE A 155 14.65 -5.05 -1.17
CA ILE A 155 14.76 -6.19 -0.27
C ILE A 155 14.83 -7.44 -1.13
N THR A 156 15.99 -8.08 -1.12
CA THR A 156 16.20 -9.38 -1.75
C THR A 156 16.05 -10.48 -0.71
N VAL A 157 15.23 -11.47 -1.01
CA VAL A 157 14.99 -12.61 -0.13
C VAL A 157 15.80 -13.80 -0.62
N LYS A 158 16.74 -14.28 0.20
CA LYS A 158 17.66 -15.37 -0.12
C LYS A 158 17.40 -16.60 0.76
N LYS A 159 17.84 -17.75 0.26
CA LYS A 159 17.75 -19.05 0.96
C LYS A 159 16.35 -19.42 1.49
N HIS A 160 15.30 -18.87 0.89
CA HIS A 160 13.94 -19.13 1.33
C HIS A 160 13.47 -20.55 0.99
N ASN A 161 14.08 -21.26 0.02
CA ASN A 161 13.79 -22.67 -0.31
C ASN A 161 12.28 -22.96 -0.44
N SER A 162 11.53 -22.09 -1.13
CA SER A 162 10.06 -22.18 -1.30
C SER A 162 9.23 -22.08 -0.01
N THR A 163 9.81 -21.61 1.09
CA THR A 163 9.09 -21.42 2.38
C THR A 163 8.33 -20.10 2.44
N CYS A 164 8.66 -19.12 1.58
CA CYS A 164 7.91 -17.88 1.48
C CYS A 164 6.56 -18.12 0.82
N MET A 165 5.48 -17.88 1.56
CA MET A 165 4.10 -18.05 1.13
C MET A 165 3.34 -16.74 1.23
N ASP A 166 2.48 -16.52 0.24
CA ASP A 166 1.42 -15.53 0.28
C ASP A 166 0.32 -16.04 1.21
N ILE A 167 -0.01 -15.30 2.27
CA ILE A 167 -0.98 -15.81 3.26
C ILE A 167 -2.43 -15.80 2.74
N VAL A 168 -2.73 -14.97 1.74
CA VAL A 168 -4.09 -14.82 1.20
C VAL A 168 -4.43 -15.99 0.30
N THR A 169 -3.49 -16.38 -0.56
CA THR A 169 -3.65 -17.43 -1.56
C THR A 169 -3.08 -18.78 -1.10
N GLY A 170 -2.23 -18.78 -0.08
CA GLY A 170 -1.48 -19.97 0.39
C GLY A 170 -0.42 -20.45 -0.59
N LYS A 171 -0.10 -19.68 -1.64
CA LYS A 171 0.85 -20.08 -2.68
C LYS A 171 2.27 -19.69 -2.33
N VAL A 172 3.23 -20.51 -2.77
CA VAL A 172 4.65 -20.17 -2.71
C VAL A 172 4.94 -18.96 -3.59
N LEU A 173 5.63 -17.98 -3.03
CA LEU A 173 6.08 -16.79 -3.73
C LEU A 173 7.36 -17.09 -4.50
N ALA A 174 7.31 -16.95 -5.83
CA ALA A 174 8.49 -17.13 -6.68
C ALA A 174 9.49 -15.97 -6.53
N ASN A 175 8.99 -14.75 -6.26
CA ASN A 175 9.83 -13.58 -5.99
C ASN A 175 9.21 -12.78 -4.83
N PRO A 176 9.51 -13.17 -3.57
CA PRO A 176 8.94 -12.49 -2.41
C PRO A 176 9.57 -11.12 -2.13
N GLY A 177 10.60 -10.69 -2.89
CA GLY A 177 11.29 -9.43 -2.67
C GLY A 177 10.45 -8.17 -2.92
N VAL A 178 10.91 -7.07 -2.35
CA VAL A 178 10.36 -5.71 -2.53
C VAL A 178 11.36 -4.90 -3.34
N ASN A 179 10.91 -4.25 -4.41
CA ASN A 179 11.71 -3.27 -5.13
C ASN A 179 11.08 -1.89 -4.99
N CYS A 180 11.80 -0.97 -4.37
CA CYS A 180 11.45 0.43 -4.20
C CYS A 180 12.65 1.33 -4.54
N GLY A 181 13.53 0.85 -5.44
CA GLY A 181 14.74 1.56 -5.85
C GLY A 181 14.48 2.85 -6.62
N HIS A 182 13.26 3.02 -7.14
CA HIS A 182 12.82 4.21 -7.86
C HIS A 182 12.10 5.25 -6.96
N LEU A 183 12.01 5.02 -5.65
CA LEU A 183 11.45 6.03 -4.75
C LEU A 183 12.26 7.32 -4.80
N SER A 184 11.57 8.43 -4.92
CA SER A 184 12.14 9.78 -4.90
C SER A 184 11.19 10.73 -4.17
N ALA A 185 11.72 11.47 -3.20
CA ALA A 185 10.96 12.50 -2.51
C ALA A 185 10.44 13.60 -3.47
N SER A 186 11.12 13.81 -4.62
CA SER A 186 10.65 14.73 -5.66
C SER A 186 9.34 14.29 -6.32
N SER A 187 9.06 12.98 -6.34
CA SER A 187 7.83 12.39 -6.91
C SER A 187 6.69 12.32 -5.89
N CYS A 188 6.92 12.83 -4.68
CA CYS A 188 5.90 12.90 -3.64
C CYS A 188 4.79 13.88 -4.03
N PRO A 189 3.50 13.54 -3.84
CA PRO A 189 2.38 14.40 -4.22
C PRO A 189 2.41 15.75 -3.51
N THR A 190 2.27 16.83 -4.28
CA THR A 190 2.21 18.22 -3.76
C THR A 190 0.79 18.73 -3.56
N ALA A 191 -0.22 17.97 -4.03
CA ALA A 191 -1.62 18.36 -4.09
C ALA A 191 -2.55 17.21 -3.67
N ALA A 192 -2.22 16.52 -2.58
CA ALA A 192 -3.00 15.39 -2.07
C ALA A 192 -4.31 15.84 -1.43
N ASN A 193 -5.39 15.10 -1.68
CA ASN A 193 -6.67 15.31 -1.01
C ASN A 193 -6.78 14.41 0.23
N LEU A 194 -6.72 15.03 1.42
CA LEU A 194 -6.82 14.39 2.73
C LEU A 194 -8.18 14.61 3.42
N SER A 195 -9.20 15.02 2.66
CA SER A 195 -10.55 15.32 3.20
C SER A 195 -11.40 14.09 3.56
N THR A 196 -10.84 12.87 3.51
CA THR A 196 -11.58 11.61 3.68
C THR A 196 -12.83 11.59 2.78
N ALA A 197 -12.59 11.57 1.47
CA ALA A 197 -13.63 11.59 0.43
C ALA A 197 -14.58 12.80 0.51
N GLY A 198 -14.06 13.98 0.86
CA GLY A 198 -14.82 15.23 0.91
C GLY A 198 -15.57 15.49 2.22
N LYS A 199 -15.50 14.57 3.19
CA LYS A 199 -16.20 14.69 4.47
C LYS A 199 -15.62 15.79 5.37
N PHE A 200 -14.30 15.98 5.31
CA PHE A 200 -13.55 16.93 6.15
C PHE A 200 -12.67 17.83 5.28
N ASN A 201 -13.27 18.70 4.47
CA ASN A 201 -12.50 19.59 3.58
C ASN A 201 -11.64 20.61 4.34
N VAL A 202 -12.09 21.01 5.53
CA VAL A 202 -11.39 21.95 6.42
C VAL A 202 -11.33 21.34 7.81
N ILE A 203 -10.14 21.28 8.40
CA ILE A 203 -9.90 20.78 9.76
C ILE A 203 -9.17 21.87 10.52
N ASN A 204 -9.76 22.34 11.63
CA ASN A 204 -9.23 23.44 12.43
C ASN A 204 -8.78 24.67 11.60
N GLY A 205 -9.58 25.06 10.60
CA GLY A 205 -9.28 26.18 9.70
C GLY A 205 -8.29 25.87 8.57
N VAL A 206 -7.68 24.68 8.53
CA VAL A 206 -6.76 24.25 7.46
C VAL A 206 -7.54 23.53 6.36
N ASN A 207 -7.42 24.00 5.12
CA ASN A 207 -7.96 23.28 3.96
C ASN A 207 -7.07 22.07 3.65
N VAL A 208 -7.65 20.87 3.71
CA VAL A 208 -6.94 19.60 3.49
C VAL A 208 -7.25 18.94 2.14
N THR A 209 -7.85 19.69 1.21
CA THR A 209 -8.17 19.17 -0.14
C THR A 209 -6.97 19.22 -1.10
N GLN A 210 -5.94 20.01 -0.80
CA GLN A 210 -4.74 20.22 -1.61
C GLN A 210 -3.50 20.33 -0.69
N VAL A 211 -3.01 19.19 -0.23
CA VAL A 211 -1.93 19.08 0.76
C VAL A 211 -0.62 18.69 0.09
N ASN A 212 0.45 19.41 0.39
CA ASN A 212 1.79 18.98 0.04
C ASN A 212 2.27 17.91 1.02
N LEU A 213 2.56 16.71 0.50
CA LEU A 213 3.08 15.59 1.27
C LEU A 213 4.61 15.55 1.33
N GLN A 214 5.32 16.44 0.63
CA GLN A 214 6.77 16.53 0.71
C GLN A 214 7.22 16.99 2.10
N TRP A 215 8.23 16.32 2.62
CA TRP A 215 9.07 16.84 3.70
C TRP A 215 10.27 17.53 3.07
N LEU A 216 10.40 18.83 3.33
CA LEU A 216 11.41 19.68 2.70
C LEU A 216 12.57 19.91 3.67
N ASP A 217 13.79 19.82 3.17
CA ASP A 217 14.97 20.30 3.89
C ASP A 217 14.85 21.81 4.12
N GLN A 218 15.04 22.25 5.36
CA GLN A 218 14.80 23.65 5.74
C GLN A 218 15.85 24.62 5.18
N LYS A 219 17.04 24.13 4.82
CA LYS A 219 18.15 24.95 4.31
C LYS A 219 18.06 25.10 2.80
N THR A 220 17.79 24.01 2.09
CA THR A 220 17.77 23.99 0.63
C THR A 220 16.37 24.16 0.03
N GLY A 221 15.33 23.81 0.78
CA GLY A 221 13.96 23.74 0.28
C GLY A 221 13.67 22.49 -0.55
N GLU A 222 14.65 21.60 -0.72
CA GLU A 222 14.50 20.39 -1.52
C GLU A 222 13.71 19.29 -0.79
N PRO A 223 12.90 18.48 -1.49
CA PRO A 223 12.25 17.32 -0.89
C PRO A 223 13.26 16.27 -0.42
N VAL A 224 13.23 15.92 0.86
CA VAL A 224 14.07 14.86 1.47
C VAL A 224 13.26 13.71 2.08
N GLY A 225 11.94 13.78 1.99
CA GLY A 225 11.04 12.67 2.30
C GLY A 225 9.62 12.93 1.83
N CYS A 226 8.76 11.94 2.03
CA CYS A 226 7.35 12.00 1.67
C CYS A 226 6.51 11.44 2.81
N PHE A 227 5.57 12.23 3.31
CA PHE A 227 4.59 11.77 4.28
C PHE A 227 3.57 10.85 3.63
N SER A 228 3.22 9.77 4.32
CA SER A 228 1.94 9.13 4.06
C SER A 228 0.79 10.05 4.53
N PRO A 229 -0.42 9.90 3.97
CA PRO A 229 -1.61 10.60 4.45
C PRO A 229 -1.85 10.49 5.96
N CYS A 230 -1.67 9.29 6.53
CA CYS A 230 -1.84 9.08 7.97
C CYS A 230 -0.81 9.89 8.76
N SER A 231 0.47 9.75 8.42
CA SER A 231 1.53 10.46 9.11
C SER A 231 1.35 11.97 8.99
N LYS A 232 1.04 12.50 7.81
CA LYS A 232 0.82 13.94 7.63
C LYS A 232 -0.24 14.50 8.59
N LEU A 233 -1.34 13.77 8.80
CA LEU A 233 -2.43 14.17 9.67
C LEU A 233 -2.11 14.00 11.17
N THR A 234 -1.36 12.96 11.54
CA THR A 234 -1.29 12.48 12.93
C THR A 234 0.09 12.58 13.58
N THR A 235 1.17 12.86 12.84
CA THR A 235 2.48 13.12 13.44
C THR A 235 2.63 14.57 13.87
N ALA A 236 3.23 14.80 15.04
CA ALA A 236 3.66 16.13 15.48
C ALA A 236 5.13 16.39 15.14
N GLN A 237 5.90 15.34 14.85
CA GLN A 237 7.31 15.47 14.55
C GLN A 237 7.54 16.31 13.29
N GLY A 238 8.64 17.07 13.30
CA GLY A 238 8.95 18.05 12.27
C GLY A 238 8.04 19.28 12.20
N SER A 239 7.09 19.45 13.13
CA SER A 239 6.18 20.61 13.17
C SER A 239 6.70 21.80 13.99
N ASP A 240 7.75 21.61 14.78
CA ASP A 240 8.25 22.54 15.80
C ASP A 240 9.09 23.71 15.25
N ASN A 241 8.63 24.34 14.16
CA ASN A 241 8.95 25.73 13.77
C ASN A 241 7.96 26.30 12.74
N GLY A 242 6.72 25.81 12.70
CA GLY A 242 5.60 26.54 12.12
C GLY A 242 5.68 26.87 10.63
N LYS A 243 6.34 26.02 9.82
CA LYS A 243 6.22 26.08 8.36
C LYS A 243 5.57 24.81 7.83
N THR A 244 4.68 25.01 6.87
CA THR A 244 3.76 24.09 6.17
C THR A 244 4.33 22.73 5.69
N GLY A 245 5.63 22.47 5.84
CA GLY A 245 6.32 21.25 5.41
C GLY A 245 6.25 20.05 6.37
N GLY A 246 5.95 20.25 7.67
CA GLY A 246 5.99 19.15 8.67
C GLY A 246 4.70 18.37 8.90
N GLY A 247 4.71 17.49 9.90
CA GLY A 247 3.52 16.84 10.41
C GLY A 247 2.51 17.86 10.92
N TRP A 248 1.21 17.61 10.77
CA TRP A 248 0.19 18.61 11.07
C TRP A 248 -0.59 18.33 12.36
N ARG A 249 -0.23 17.32 13.17
CA ARG A 249 -0.98 16.94 14.37
C ARG A 249 -1.35 18.15 15.23
N THR A 250 -0.39 18.99 15.61
CA THR A 250 -0.63 20.14 16.49
C THR A 250 -1.51 21.19 15.82
N ILE A 251 -1.29 21.48 14.54
CA ILE A 251 -2.06 22.49 13.77
C ILE A 251 -3.50 22.03 13.55
N LEU A 252 -3.74 20.72 13.40
CA LEU A 252 -5.06 20.13 13.18
C LEU A 252 -5.82 19.83 14.49
N GLY A 253 -5.35 20.32 15.63
CA GLY A 253 -6.03 20.13 16.92
C GLY A 253 -5.73 18.79 17.60
N GLY A 254 -4.58 18.18 17.31
CA GLY A 254 -4.08 17.01 18.02
C GLY A 254 -4.60 15.67 17.48
N LEU A 255 -4.93 15.57 16.19
CA LEU A 255 -5.49 14.36 15.58
C LEU A 255 -4.66 13.11 15.92
N THR A 256 -5.37 12.01 16.18
CA THR A 256 -4.80 10.67 16.39
C THR A 256 -5.22 9.75 15.25
N PRO A 257 -4.63 8.56 15.12
CA PRO A 257 -5.08 7.56 14.16
C PRO A 257 -6.59 7.25 14.25
N GLN A 258 -7.20 7.35 15.43
CA GLN A 258 -8.62 7.10 15.67
C GLN A 258 -9.53 8.30 15.38
N SER A 259 -8.98 9.48 15.13
CA SER A 259 -9.79 10.66 14.79
C SER A 259 -10.59 10.41 13.51
N PRO A 260 -11.89 10.78 13.44
CA PRO A 260 -12.73 10.59 12.26
C PRO A 260 -12.13 11.12 10.95
N GLU A 261 -11.34 12.19 11.05
CA GLU A 261 -10.61 12.86 9.97
C GLU A 261 -9.49 12.00 9.39
N ALA A 262 -8.82 11.19 10.22
CA ALA A 262 -7.60 10.45 9.89
C ALA A 262 -7.80 8.93 9.82
N GLN A 263 -8.80 8.36 10.50
CA GLN A 263 -8.99 6.91 10.64
C GLN A 263 -9.07 6.16 9.32
N MET A 264 -9.55 6.78 8.25
CA MET A 264 -9.65 6.13 6.94
C MET A 264 -8.33 6.12 6.16
N TYR A 265 -7.33 6.88 6.60
CA TYR A 265 -5.94 6.84 6.11
C TYR A 265 -5.03 6.03 7.02
N CYS A 266 -5.27 6.09 8.34
CA CYS A 266 -4.49 5.39 9.36
C CYS A 266 -4.95 3.96 9.65
N CYS A 267 -6.22 3.69 9.38
CA CYS A 267 -6.86 2.38 9.51
C CYS A 267 -6.65 1.70 10.87
N PRO A 268 -6.97 2.38 12.00
CA PRO A 268 -6.93 1.73 13.29
C PRO A 268 -7.99 0.63 13.37
N THR A 269 -7.58 -0.55 13.80
CA THR A 269 -8.51 -1.66 14.13
C THR A 269 -8.58 -1.83 15.65
N PRO A 270 -9.76 -1.64 16.28
CA PRO A 270 -11.01 -0.99 15.79
C PRO A 270 -10.88 0.56 15.66
N PRO A 271 -11.83 1.25 14.98
CA PRO A 271 -13.10 0.77 14.40
C PRO A 271 -13.07 0.44 12.90
N VAL A 272 -11.96 0.72 12.21
CA VAL A 272 -11.85 0.51 10.76
C VAL A 272 -11.35 -0.91 10.52
N THR A 273 -12.18 -1.77 9.95
CA THR A 273 -11.73 -3.12 9.58
C THR A 273 -10.77 -3.07 8.38
N PRO A 274 -9.92 -4.08 8.18
CA PRO A 274 -9.03 -4.15 7.01
C PRO A 274 -9.76 -3.93 5.69
N GLY A 275 -10.88 -4.64 5.47
CA GLY A 275 -11.67 -4.49 4.24
C GLY A 275 -12.24 -3.08 4.03
N VAL A 276 -12.67 -2.39 5.10
CA VAL A 276 -13.16 -1.01 5.01
C VAL A 276 -12.01 -0.04 4.70
N CYS A 277 -10.83 -0.26 5.27
CA CYS A 277 -9.64 0.53 4.96
C CYS A 277 -9.20 0.37 3.50
N SER A 278 -9.07 -0.86 3.02
CA SER A 278 -8.62 -1.15 1.65
C SER A 278 -9.63 -0.68 0.60
N ALA A 279 -10.93 -0.64 0.93
CA ALA A 279 -11.96 -0.01 0.10
C ALA A 279 -12.00 1.53 0.22
N GLY A 280 -11.25 2.09 1.18
CA GLY A 280 -11.27 3.49 1.57
C GLY A 280 -10.30 4.38 0.80
N PRO A 281 -10.12 5.63 1.28
CA PRO A 281 -9.25 6.61 0.67
C PRO A 281 -7.74 6.31 0.88
N ALA A 282 -7.34 5.45 1.83
CA ALA A 282 -5.93 5.06 2.01
C ALA A 282 -5.36 4.43 0.72
N ALA A 283 -5.99 3.34 0.27
CA ALA A 283 -5.59 2.58 -0.91
C ALA A 283 -5.62 3.41 -2.19
N ASN A 284 -6.59 4.32 -2.30
CA ASN A 284 -6.82 5.16 -3.48
C ASN A 284 -6.20 6.57 -3.37
N SER A 285 -5.37 6.80 -2.36
CA SER A 285 -4.75 8.10 -2.15
C SER A 285 -3.73 8.40 -3.26
N SER A 286 -3.57 9.68 -3.60
CA SER A 286 -2.49 10.11 -4.52
C SER A 286 -1.10 9.65 -4.06
N TYR A 287 -0.92 9.45 -2.75
CA TYR A 287 0.31 8.90 -2.17
C TYR A 287 0.52 7.43 -2.54
N SER A 288 -0.43 6.55 -2.19
CA SER A 288 -0.37 5.11 -2.51
C SER A 288 -0.16 4.90 -4.01
N LEU A 289 -0.90 5.64 -4.83
CA LEU A 289 -0.82 5.55 -6.29
C LEU A 289 0.52 6.08 -6.83
N SER A 290 1.06 7.15 -6.24
CA SER A 290 2.40 7.63 -6.58
C SER A 290 3.45 6.57 -6.24
N VAL A 291 3.41 5.97 -5.05
CA VAL A 291 4.37 4.94 -4.63
C VAL A 291 4.29 3.70 -5.52
N HIS A 292 3.11 3.09 -5.67
CA HIS A 292 2.96 1.84 -6.41
C HIS A 292 3.07 2.00 -7.92
N THR A 293 2.38 2.99 -8.49
CA THR A 293 2.27 3.12 -9.96
C THR A 293 3.27 4.13 -10.51
N GLY A 294 3.43 5.27 -9.84
CA GLY A 294 4.34 6.33 -10.28
C GLY A 294 5.81 5.99 -10.07
N GLN A 295 6.12 5.37 -8.93
CA GLN A 295 7.48 5.06 -8.48
C GLN A 295 7.76 3.56 -8.43
N GLN A 296 6.84 2.72 -8.93
CA GLN A 296 7.01 1.28 -9.10
C GLN A 296 7.53 0.57 -7.84
N CYS A 297 6.99 0.95 -6.68
CA CYS A 297 7.40 0.41 -5.40
C CYS A 297 6.36 -0.59 -4.87
N ASP A 298 6.84 -1.77 -4.49
CA ASP A 298 6.01 -2.87 -3.99
C ASP A 298 5.82 -2.86 -2.45
N ALA A 299 6.26 -1.80 -1.77
CA ALA A 299 6.15 -1.67 -0.32
C ALA A 299 4.72 -1.36 0.13
N TYR A 300 4.43 -1.60 1.41
CA TYR A 300 3.18 -1.15 2.02
C TYR A 300 3.08 0.37 2.05
N THR A 301 1.97 0.92 1.60
CA THR A 301 1.70 2.36 1.60
C THR A 301 0.65 2.77 2.64
N TYR A 302 -0.06 1.80 3.21
CA TYR A 302 -1.00 1.94 4.32
C TYR A 302 -1.12 0.61 5.09
N ALA A 303 -1.79 0.61 6.25
CA ALA A 303 -1.76 -0.52 7.20
C ALA A 303 -2.27 -1.88 6.67
N TYR A 304 -3.10 -1.89 5.63
CA TYR A 304 -3.72 -3.10 5.04
C TYR A 304 -3.49 -3.17 3.53
N ASP A 305 -2.30 -2.73 3.12
CA ASP A 305 -1.89 -2.71 1.74
C ASP A 305 -1.39 -4.09 1.28
N ASP A 306 -2.27 -4.91 0.75
CA ASP A 306 -1.93 -6.30 0.41
C ASP A 306 -1.15 -6.44 -0.92
N ALA A 307 -0.52 -5.38 -1.45
CA ALA A 307 0.19 -5.40 -2.74
C ALA A 307 1.28 -6.50 -2.82
N LYS A 308 2.05 -6.71 -1.75
CA LYS A 308 3.06 -7.80 -1.63
C LYS A 308 3.39 -8.29 -0.22
N GLY A 309 3.15 -7.50 0.83
CA GLY A 309 3.77 -7.73 2.14
C GLY A 309 3.08 -8.71 3.08
N LEU A 310 2.12 -9.52 2.61
CA LEU A 310 1.63 -10.67 3.37
C LEU A 310 2.44 -11.93 3.04
N ALA A 311 3.76 -11.77 2.99
CA ALA A 311 4.70 -12.87 2.84
C ALA A 311 5.12 -13.37 4.23
N ARG A 312 4.87 -14.65 4.49
CA ARG A 312 5.51 -15.36 5.61
C ARG A 312 6.55 -16.32 5.06
N CYS A 313 7.73 -16.33 5.65
CA CYS A 313 8.84 -17.18 5.21
C CYS A 313 9.31 -18.08 6.36
N GLY A 314 10.11 -19.11 6.08
CA GLY A 314 10.71 -19.93 7.12
C GLY A 314 11.77 -19.16 7.92
N SER A 315 12.00 -19.55 9.18
CA SER A 315 12.92 -18.87 10.11
C SER A 315 14.39 -18.77 9.68
N GLN A 316 14.82 -19.54 8.68
CA GLN A 316 16.18 -19.46 8.12
C GLN A 316 16.29 -18.59 6.85
N THR A 317 15.20 -17.91 6.48
CA THR A 317 15.19 -17.02 5.32
C THR A 317 16.08 -15.80 5.59
N GLN A 318 16.89 -15.45 4.60
CA GLN A 318 17.80 -14.30 4.68
C GLN A 318 17.23 -13.11 3.91
N PHE A 319 17.39 -11.92 4.47
CA PHE A 319 16.95 -10.66 3.87
C PHE A 319 18.15 -9.76 3.65
N GLU A 320 18.35 -9.34 2.40
CA GLU A 320 19.33 -8.34 2.03
C GLU A 320 18.61 -7.04 1.65
N ILE A 321 18.72 -6.05 2.53
CA ILE A 321 18.17 -4.71 2.35
C ILE A 321 19.26 -3.86 1.72
N THR A 322 19.00 -3.24 0.57
CA THR A 322 19.92 -2.31 -0.07
C THR A 322 19.29 -0.94 -0.14
N PHE A 323 19.90 0.07 0.48
CA PHE A 323 19.50 1.47 0.36
C PHE A 323 20.19 2.15 -0.82
N CYS A 324 19.44 2.97 -1.53
CA CYS A 324 19.80 3.53 -2.84
C CYS A 324 20.37 2.45 -3.77
N PRO A 325 19.64 1.35 -4.00
CA PRO A 325 20.14 0.29 -4.85
C PRO A 325 20.51 0.92 -6.19
N LYS A 326 21.76 0.68 -6.62
CA LYS A 326 22.16 0.89 -8.00
C LYS A 326 21.20 0.04 -8.78
N LEU A 327 20.24 0.70 -9.40
CA LEU A 327 19.43 0.07 -10.40
C LEU A 327 20.46 -0.46 -11.39
N ASP A 328 20.54 -1.79 -11.53
CA ASP A 328 21.15 -2.38 -12.73
C ASP A 328 20.66 -1.51 -13.89
N PRO A 329 21.51 -1.09 -14.85
CA PRO A 329 21.05 -0.30 -15.99
C PRO A 329 19.83 -1.02 -16.55
N VAL A 330 18.67 -0.53 -16.13
CA VAL A 330 17.43 -1.26 -16.28
C VAL A 330 17.32 -1.31 -17.78
N ASP A 331 17.06 -2.48 -18.36
CA ASP A 331 16.42 -2.49 -19.67
C ASP A 331 15.35 -1.40 -19.58
N PRO A 332 15.50 -0.28 -20.31
CA PRO A 332 14.89 1.00 -19.97
C PRO A 332 13.46 0.75 -19.54
N PRO A 333 13.03 1.25 -18.35
CA PRO A 333 11.79 0.83 -17.67
C PRO A 333 10.74 0.65 -18.74
N PRO A 334 10.17 -0.57 -18.89
CA PRO A 334 9.60 -1.06 -20.14
C PRO A 334 8.81 0.08 -20.74
N VAL A 335 9.33 0.67 -21.83
CA VAL A 335 8.87 1.97 -22.31
C VAL A 335 7.36 1.87 -22.42
N ILE A 336 6.65 2.48 -21.46
CA ILE A 336 5.20 2.38 -21.40
C ILE A 336 4.74 3.32 -22.49
N ASN A 337 4.63 2.75 -23.68
CA ASN A 337 4.33 3.51 -24.88
C ASN A 337 2.96 4.15 -24.69
N PRO A 338 2.81 5.43 -25.06
CA PRO A 338 1.52 6.10 -25.03
C PRO A 338 0.50 5.28 -25.84
N LEU A 339 -0.67 5.04 -25.26
CA LEU A 339 -1.72 4.29 -25.92
C LEU A 339 -2.72 5.24 -26.57
N SER A 340 -2.98 5.00 -27.86
CA SER A 340 -3.99 5.74 -28.58
C SER A 340 -5.38 5.22 -28.21
N MET A 341 -6.23 6.09 -27.67
CA MET A 341 -7.61 5.80 -27.29
C MET A 341 -8.55 6.77 -28.02
N THR A 342 -9.68 6.27 -28.52
CA THR A 342 -10.75 7.10 -29.08
C THR A 342 -11.63 7.62 -27.96
N ILE A 343 -11.79 8.93 -27.85
CA ILE A 343 -12.63 9.58 -26.86
C ILE A 343 -14.06 9.67 -27.36
N ILE A 344 -15.02 9.18 -26.59
CA ILE A 344 -16.45 9.29 -26.87
C ILE A 344 -17.05 10.29 -25.88
N LEU A 345 -17.44 11.46 -26.39
CA LEU A 345 -18.08 12.52 -25.61
C LEU A 345 -19.58 12.55 -25.91
N PRO A 346 -20.44 12.40 -24.90
CA PRO A 346 -21.86 12.66 -25.03
C PRO A 346 -22.14 14.12 -25.38
N ALA A 347 -23.33 14.38 -25.94
CA ALA A 347 -23.76 15.75 -26.23
C ALA A 347 -23.69 16.62 -24.96
N LYS A 348 -23.16 17.83 -25.09
CA LYS A 348 -22.96 18.84 -24.01
C LYS A 348 -21.87 18.51 -22.98
N VAL A 349 -21.08 17.45 -23.16
CA VAL A 349 -19.87 17.23 -22.36
C VAL A 349 -18.69 17.90 -23.05
N SER A 350 -18.03 18.83 -22.35
CA SER A 350 -16.73 19.39 -22.75
C SER A 350 -15.66 18.77 -21.88
N ALA A 351 -14.64 18.18 -22.50
CA ALA A 351 -13.59 17.46 -21.79
C ALA A 351 -12.20 18.02 -22.14
N LEU A 352 -11.27 17.81 -21.21
CA LEU A 352 -9.86 18.15 -21.34
C LEU A 352 -9.02 16.89 -21.15
N LEU A 353 -7.93 16.77 -21.90
CA LEU A 353 -6.82 15.86 -21.63
C LEU A 353 -5.60 16.72 -21.37
N ASP A 354 -5.01 16.63 -20.17
CA ASP A 354 -3.82 17.41 -19.78
C ASP A 354 -4.02 18.92 -20.04
N ASN A 355 -5.21 19.42 -19.67
CA ASN A 355 -5.70 20.79 -19.90
C ASN A 355 -5.93 21.21 -21.36
N VAL A 356 -5.82 20.29 -22.31
CA VAL A 356 -6.11 20.53 -23.73
C VAL A 356 -7.50 20.01 -24.06
N LYS A 357 -8.33 20.85 -24.68
CA LYS A 357 -9.70 20.48 -25.08
C LYS A 357 -9.68 19.34 -26.10
N ILE A 358 -10.53 18.33 -25.86
CA ILE A 358 -10.69 17.16 -26.74
C ILE A 358 -12.09 17.12 -27.35
N ASN A 359 -12.19 16.63 -28.58
CA ASN A 359 -13.43 16.54 -29.34
C ASN A 359 -14.00 15.11 -29.32
N ASN A 360 -15.31 14.97 -29.57
CA ASN A 360 -15.93 13.66 -29.72
C ASN A 360 -15.31 12.89 -30.90
N ASN A 361 -15.05 11.59 -30.70
CA ASN A 361 -14.33 10.69 -31.59
C ASN A 361 -12.87 11.07 -31.87
N GLN A 362 -12.28 11.98 -31.10
CA GLN A 362 -10.85 12.28 -31.23
C GLN A 362 -10.02 11.09 -30.71
N ILE A 363 -9.02 10.69 -31.50
CA ILE A 363 -7.99 9.76 -31.04
C ILE A 363 -6.95 10.57 -30.26
N VAL A 364 -6.73 10.21 -29.01
CA VAL A 364 -5.76 10.86 -28.13
C VAL A 364 -4.72 9.86 -27.64
N LYS A 365 -3.50 10.33 -27.40
CA LYS A 365 -2.47 9.52 -26.74
C LYS A 365 -2.62 9.68 -25.24
N ILE A 366 -2.93 8.58 -24.56
CA ILE A 366 -2.90 8.50 -23.12
C ILE A 366 -1.47 8.15 -22.71
N ASN A 367 -0.87 8.99 -21.87
CA ASN A 367 0.39 8.68 -21.19
C ASN A 367 0.08 8.13 -19.79
N ASN A 368 1.03 7.42 -19.20
CA ASN A 368 0.92 7.09 -17.78
C ASN A 368 0.94 8.40 -16.97
N GLY A 369 -0.13 8.67 -16.21
CA GLY A 369 -0.34 9.93 -15.48
C GLY A 369 -1.17 10.98 -16.20
N SER A 370 -1.59 10.78 -17.46
CA SER A 370 -2.45 11.73 -18.18
C SER A 370 -3.75 12.02 -17.43
N ILE A 371 -4.19 13.28 -17.39
CA ILE A 371 -5.39 13.70 -16.65
C ILE A 371 -6.52 13.96 -17.65
N LEU A 372 -7.58 13.16 -17.58
CA LEU A 372 -8.85 13.44 -18.23
C LEU A 372 -9.75 14.21 -17.29
N SER A 373 -10.38 15.30 -17.74
CA SER A 373 -11.35 16.04 -16.92
C SER A 373 -12.54 16.53 -17.73
N VAL A 374 -13.64 16.82 -17.03
CA VAL A 374 -14.73 17.63 -17.58
C VAL A 374 -14.37 19.10 -17.35
N GLU A 375 -14.64 19.98 -18.32
CA GLU A 375 -14.39 21.42 -18.20
C GLU A 375 -15.14 21.98 -16.98
N ASN A 376 -14.42 22.57 -16.03
CA ASN A 376 -14.93 23.01 -14.72
C ASN A 376 -15.58 21.90 -13.86
N GLY A 377 -15.15 20.65 -14.04
CA GLY A 377 -15.76 19.47 -13.42
C GLY A 377 -14.76 18.49 -12.81
N PRO A 378 -15.19 17.25 -12.55
CA PRO A 378 -14.34 16.22 -11.97
C PRO A 378 -13.23 15.79 -12.96
N SER A 379 -12.14 15.26 -12.42
CA SER A 379 -11.00 14.73 -13.18
C SER A 379 -10.71 13.26 -12.84
N CYS A 380 -9.97 12.61 -13.73
CA CYS A 380 -9.45 11.27 -13.61
C CYS A 380 -8.02 11.22 -14.15
N THR A 381 -7.07 10.90 -13.28
CA THR A 381 -5.71 10.53 -13.66
C THR A 381 -5.74 9.13 -14.27
N MET A 382 -5.21 8.96 -15.46
CA MET A 382 -5.14 7.72 -16.22
C MET A 382 -3.78 7.06 -16.01
N GLY A 383 -3.76 5.73 -15.95
CA GLY A 383 -2.54 4.94 -15.84
C GLY A 383 -2.50 3.86 -16.90
N ILE A 384 -1.29 3.46 -17.28
CA ILE A 384 -1.04 2.37 -18.22
C ILE A 384 -0.15 1.35 -17.53
N ASP A 385 -0.60 0.10 -17.47
CA ASP A 385 0.20 -0.98 -16.90
C ASP A 385 1.17 -1.59 -17.92
N ASN A 386 2.00 -2.53 -17.45
CA ASN A 386 2.96 -3.25 -18.27
C ASN A 386 2.34 -4.14 -19.36
N LYS A 387 1.01 -4.35 -19.35
CA LYS A 387 0.26 -5.08 -20.38
C LYS A 387 -0.44 -4.13 -21.36
N SER A 388 -0.10 -2.85 -21.33
CA SER A 388 -0.73 -1.84 -22.18
C SER A 388 -2.26 -1.74 -21.95
N ILE A 389 -2.67 -1.87 -20.69
CA ILE A 389 -4.06 -1.67 -20.25
C ILE A 389 -4.15 -0.28 -19.62
N VAL A 390 -5.05 0.54 -20.18
CA VAL A 390 -5.43 1.86 -19.66
C VAL A 390 -6.44 1.67 -18.52
N ARG A 391 -6.27 2.37 -17.41
CA ARG A 391 -7.23 2.41 -16.29
C ARG A 391 -7.29 3.79 -15.65
N GLY A 392 -8.43 4.12 -15.04
CA GLY A 392 -8.51 5.25 -14.12
C GLY A 392 -7.76 4.93 -12.83
N VAL A 393 -6.93 5.86 -12.37
CA VAL A 393 -6.01 5.69 -11.24
C VAL A 393 -6.51 6.50 -10.04
N SER A 394 -6.83 7.78 -10.24
CA SER A 394 -7.34 8.65 -9.17
C SER A 394 -8.25 9.74 -9.70
N GLY A 395 -9.25 10.13 -8.90
CA GLY A 395 -10.14 11.25 -9.22
C GLY A 395 -11.61 10.80 -9.38
N SER A 396 -12.53 11.71 -9.07
CA SER A 396 -13.97 11.41 -9.01
C SER A 396 -14.60 11.09 -10.38
N LEU A 397 -13.93 11.45 -11.48
CA LEU A 397 -14.36 11.05 -12.82
C LEU A 397 -13.98 9.61 -13.14
N CYS A 398 -12.97 9.00 -12.50
CA CYS A 398 -12.48 7.68 -12.88
C CYS A 398 -13.54 6.59 -12.77
N GLY A 399 -14.37 6.63 -11.73
CA GLY A 399 -15.49 5.68 -11.58
C GLY A 399 -16.60 5.84 -12.61
N GLN A 400 -16.60 6.95 -13.36
CA GLN A 400 -17.64 7.31 -14.33
C GLN A 400 -17.19 7.10 -15.79
N LEU A 401 -15.91 6.86 -16.05
CA LEU A 401 -15.37 6.60 -17.39
C LEU A 401 -15.54 5.13 -17.78
N ILE A 402 -16.03 4.87 -18.99
CA ILE A 402 -15.95 3.52 -19.60
C ILE A 402 -14.59 3.43 -20.28
N VAL A 403 -13.66 2.65 -19.71
CA VAL A 403 -12.38 2.37 -20.36
C VAL A 403 -12.43 0.99 -21.02
N ASP A 404 -12.64 0.98 -22.33
CA ASP A 404 -12.66 -0.23 -23.15
C ASP A 404 -11.29 -0.44 -23.80
N ASN A 405 -10.48 -1.29 -23.17
CA ASN A 405 -9.13 -1.60 -23.63
C ASN A 405 -9.08 -2.47 -24.87
N THR A 406 -10.17 -3.17 -25.20
CA THR A 406 -10.27 -4.04 -26.38
C THR A 406 -10.52 -3.20 -27.62
N ASN A 407 -11.49 -2.29 -27.55
CA ASN A 407 -11.82 -1.38 -28.67
C ASN A 407 -11.05 -0.05 -28.61
N LYS A 408 -10.12 0.10 -27.66
CA LYS A 408 -9.32 1.31 -27.42
C LYS A 408 -10.18 2.56 -27.35
N ARG A 409 -11.16 2.55 -26.45
CA ARG A 409 -12.16 3.63 -26.28
C ARG A 409 -12.25 4.09 -24.83
N ILE A 410 -12.40 5.41 -24.65
CA ILE A 410 -12.77 6.01 -23.36
C ILE A 410 -14.07 6.79 -23.55
N THR A 411 -15.12 6.39 -22.87
CA THR A 411 -16.43 7.04 -22.95
C THR A 411 -16.71 7.84 -21.69
N PHE A 412 -17.03 9.13 -21.88
CA PHE A 412 -17.44 10.02 -20.80
C PHE A 412 -18.90 9.78 -20.41
N PRO A 413 -19.28 10.03 -19.14
CA PRO A 413 -20.66 9.94 -18.71
C PRO A 413 -21.52 11.01 -19.40
N ALA A 414 -22.77 10.70 -19.73
CA ALA A 414 -23.69 11.67 -20.32
C ALA A 414 -24.02 12.79 -19.33
N SER A 415 -24.03 14.04 -19.78
CA SER A 415 -24.48 15.17 -18.97
C SER A 415 -26.00 15.09 -18.80
N GLY A 416 -26.44 14.56 -17.67
CA GLY A 416 -27.83 14.51 -17.26
C GLY A 416 -27.95 13.94 -15.86
N PRO A 417 -29.05 14.19 -15.15
CA PRO A 417 -29.36 13.41 -13.96
C PRO A 417 -29.43 11.95 -14.40
N ILE A 418 -28.42 11.17 -14.01
CA ILE A 418 -28.50 9.72 -14.11
C ILE A 418 -29.66 9.35 -13.20
N SER A 419 -30.79 8.94 -13.78
CA SER A 419 -31.87 8.35 -13.00
C SER A 419 -31.25 7.19 -12.23
N SER A 420 -31.28 7.27 -10.91
CA SER A 420 -30.72 6.26 -10.04
C SER A 420 -31.48 4.95 -10.28
N LEU A 421 -30.84 4.01 -10.97
CA LEU A 421 -31.35 2.65 -11.03
C LEU A 421 -31.05 2.00 -9.68
N ASN A 422 -32.08 1.50 -8.99
CA ASN A 422 -31.89 0.65 -7.82
C ASN A 422 -31.62 -0.79 -8.28
N LEU A 423 -30.45 -1.30 -7.92
CA LEU A 423 -30.03 -2.67 -8.16
C LEU A 423 -30.25 -3.49 -6.90
N GLN A 424 -30.82 -4.67 -7.04
CA GLN A 424 -30.99 -5.60 -5.92
C GLN A 424 -30.42 -6.96 -6.32
N PHE A 425 -29.49 -7.46 -5.51
CA PHE A 425 -28.92 -8.79 -5.69
C PHE A 425 -29.66 -9.76 -4.78
N ASN A 426 -30.36 -10.72 -5.37
CA ASN A 426 -31.05 -11.79 -4.65
C ASN A 426 -30.21 -13.07 -4.72
N MET A 427 -29.73 -13.51 -3.57
CA MET A 427 -28.91 -14.69 -3.37
C MET A 427 -29.64 -15.69 -2.48
N ASN A 428 -29.41 -16.98 -2.72
CA ASN A 428 -29.92 -18.00 -1.81
C ASN A 428 -28.96 -18.17 -0.62
N THR A 429 -29.21 -17.45 0.46
CA THR A 429 -28.37 -17.50 1.69
C THR A 429 -28.49 -18.83 2.43
N SER A 430 -29.57 -19.61 2.22
CA SER A 430 -29.77 -20.91 2.87
C SER A 430 -28.74 -21.98 2.46
N VAL A 431 -28.01 -21.75 1.36
CA VAL A 431 -26.94 -22.63 0.87
C VAL A 431 -25.54 -22.03 1.05
N GLY A 432 -25.40 -21.03 1.92
CA GLY A 432 -24.11 -20.45 2.30
C GLY A 432 -23.43 -19.60 1.22
N ILE A 433 -24.22 -19.00 0.31
CA ILE A 433 -23.67 -18.09 -0.71
C ILE A 433 -23.41 -16.71 -0.07
N SER A 434 -22.19 -16.23 -0.20
CA SER A 434 -21.85 -14.81 0.02
C SER A 434 -21.46 -14.18 -1.32
N ALA A 435 -21.74 -12.90 -1.51
CA ALA A 435 -21.25 -12.17 -2.68
C ALA A 435 -20.68 -10.82 -2.31
N TYR A 436 -19.74 -10.38 -3.13
CA TYR A 436 -18.95 -9.18 -2.96
C TYR A 436 -19.02 -8.38 -4.26
N LEU A 437 -19.24 -7.08 -4.15
CA LEU A 437 -19.21 -6.15 -5.27
C LEU A 437 -18.00 -5.25 -5.11
N ASN A 438 -17.02 -5.39 -6.02
CA ASN A 438 -15.72 -4.72 -5.90
C ASN A 438 -15.06 -4.98 -4.54
N GLY A 439 -15.15 -6.22 -4.05
CA GLY A 439 -14.62 -6.59 -2.74
C GLY A 439 -15.51 -6.24 -1.53
N ASN A 440 -16.62 -5.53 -1.71
CA ASN A 440 -17.55 -5.19 -0.62
C ASN A 440 -18.65 -6.23 -0.47
N LEU A 441 -18.84 -6.80 0.72
CA LEU A 441 -19.92 -7.76 0.98
C LEU A 441 -21.29 -7.15 0.65
N ILE A 442 -22.07 -7.86 -0.16
CA ILE A 442 -23.43 -7.48 -0.52
C ILE A 442 -24.40 -8.12 0.45
N VAL A 443 -25.27 -7.32 1.06
CA VAL A 443 -26.37 -7.83 1.86
C VAL A 443 -27.48 -8.30 0.92
N ASN A 444 -27.88 -9.57 1.08
CA ASN A 444 -28.92 -10.17 0.25
C ASN A 444 -30.20 -9.31 0.23
N ALA A 445 -30.79 -9.14 -0.95
CA ALA A 445 -32.03 -8.41 -1.16
C ALA A 445 -32.02 -6.92 -0.74
N THR A 446 -30.85 -6.34 -0.46
CA THR A 446 -30.74 -4.90 -0.15
C THR A 446 -30.60 -4.11 -1.46
N PRO A 447 -31.49 -3.13 -1.73
CA PRO A 447 -31.34 -2.24 -2.87
C PRO A 447 -30.08 -1.40 -2.77
N MET A 448 -29.44 -1.15 -3.92
CA MET A 448 -28.24 -0.35 -4.05
C MET A 448 -28.39 0.62 -5.21
N GLU A 449 -28.08 1.89 -4.99
CA GLU A 449 -28.12 2.88 -6.06
C GLU A 449 -26.97 2.67 -7.05
N SER A 450 -27.30 2.53 -8.33
CA SER A 450 -26.33 2.39 -9.42
C SER A 450 -25.34 3.56 -9.55
N LYS A 451 -25.68 4.74 -9.01
CA LYS A 451 -24.77 5.89 -8.97
C LYS A 451 -23.49 5.61 -8.18
N GLY A 452 -23.53 4.66 -7.25
CA GLY A 452 -22.38 4.23 -6.46
C GLY A 452 -21.54 3.12 -7.08
N LEU A 453 -21.88 2.62 -8.27
CA LEU A 453 -21.18 1.50 -8.90
C LEU A 453 -20.21 1.96 -9.98
N PRO A 454 -18.89 1.78 -9.77
CA PRO A 454 -17.90 2.00 -10.81
C PRO A 454 -18.20 1.16 -12.05
N MET A 455 -17.92 1.69 -13.23
CA MET A 455 -17.85 0.86 -14.43
C MET A 455 -16.76 -0.20 -14.26
N ASN A 456 -17.02 -1.42 -14.73
CA ASN A 456 -16.24 -2.63 -14.43
C ASN A 456 -16.40 -3.17 -13.01
N SER A 457 -17.54 -2.90 -12.37
CA SER A 457 -17.78 -3.49 -11.07
C SER A 457 -17.75 -5.01 -11.15
N VAL A 458 -16.92 -5.68 -10.36
CA VAL A 458 -16.82 -7.14 -10.34
C VAL A 458 -17.71 -7.66 -9.22
N LEU A 459 -18.73 -8.41 -9.58
CA LEU A 459 -19.53 -9.21 -8.66
C LEU A 459 -18.85 -10.58 -8.49
N THR A 460 -18.37 -10.88 -7.29
CA THR A 460 -17.79 -12.17 -6.95
C THR A 460 -18.67 -12.88 -5.94
N ALA A 461 -19.04 -14.13 -6.18
CA ALA A 461 -19.81 -14.96 -5.27
C ALA A 461 -19.00 -16.18 -4.81
N TYR A 462 -19.16 -16.55 -3.53
CA TYR A 462 -18.51 -17.68 -2.89
C TYR A 462 -19.54 -18.65 -2.33
N GLN A 463 -19.29 -19.95 -2.46
CA GLN A 463 -20.02 -21.03 -1.81
C GLN A 463 -19.03 -22.08 -1.30
N GLY A 464 -18.70 -22.06 0.00
CA GLY A 464 -17.58 -22.83 0.53
C GLY A 464 -16.26 -22.43 -0.14
N ASN A 465 -15.55 -23.38 -0.74
CA ASN A 465 -14.30 -23.15 -1.47
C ASN A 465 -14.48 -22.83 -2.96
N LYS A 466 -15.71 -22.66 -3.45
CA LYS A 466 -16.02 -22.37 -4.85
C LYS A 466 -16.26 -20.88 -5.05
N GLN A 467 -15.73 -20.32 -6.13
CA GLN A 467 -15.88 -18.91 -6.50
C GLN A 467 -16.41 -18.77 -7.93
N GLY A 468 -17.30 -17.81 -8.16
CA GLY A 468 -17.67 -17.31 -9.49
C GLY A 468 -17.58 -15.79 -9.52
N SER A 469 -17.16 -15.20 -10.63
CA SER A 469 -17.10 -13.73 -10.78
C SER A 469 -17.74 -13.27 -12.08
N CYS A 470 -18.35 -12.09 -12.07
CA CYS A 470 -18.98 -11.46 -13.23
C CYS A 470 -18.66 -9.97 -13.25
N ASN A 471 -18.27 -9.46 -14.42
CA ASN A 471 -18.16 -8.02 -14.64
C ASN A 471 -19.56 -7.46 -14.88
N LEU A 472 -19.93 -6.43 -14.13
CA LEU A 472 -21.17 -5.70 -14.28
C LEU A 472 -20.93 -4.50 -15.20
N THR A 473 -21.67 -4.49 -16.31
CA THR A 473 -21.73 -3.35 -17.22
C THR A 473 -23.14 -2.78 -17.17
N ILE A 474 -23.30 -1.60 -16.58
CA ILE A 474 -24.58 -0.88 -16.55
C ILE A 474 -24.58 0.06 -17.77
N ASN A 475 -25.40 -0.26 -18.76
CA ASN A 475 -25.49 0.54 -19.98
C ASN A 475 -26.79 1.34 -19.95
N SER A 476 -26.70 2.68 -19.95
CA SER A 476 -27.84 3.58 -19.73
C SER A 476 -28.81 3.68 -20.93
N CYS A 477 -28.50 3.06 -22.07
CA CYS A 477 -29.25 3.26 -23.31
C CYS A 477 -30.41 2.29 -23.55
N TYR A 478 -30.60 1.26 -22.73
CA TYR A 478 -31.75 0.36 -22.83
C TYR A 478 -32.25 0.00 -21.44
N ALA A 479 -33.56 0.08 -21.22
CA ALA A 479 -34.24 -0.42 -20.01
C ALA A 479 -34.24 -1.98 -19.93
N ARG A 480 -33.14 -2.62 -20.37
CA ARG A 480 -32.84 -4.04 -20.24
C ARG A 480 -31.35 -4.19 -19.97
N SER A 481 -31.00 -4.54 -18.73
CA SER A 481 -29.63 -4.89 -18.35
C SER A 481 -29.21 -6.16 -19.10
N ILE A 482 -28.18 -6.08 -19.95
CA ILE A 482 -27.58 -7.26 -20.57
C ILE A 482 -26.49 -7.78 -19.65
N LEU A 483 -26.73 -8.94 -19.04
CA LEU A 483 -25.72 -9.66 -18.27
C LEU A 483 -24.96 -10.59 -19.22
N SER A 484 -23.66 -10.38 -19.40
CA SER A 484 -22.80 -11.34 -20.10
C SER A 484 -22.07 -12.17 -19.04
N CYS A 485 -22.58 -13.37 -18.77
CA CYS A 485 -21.99 -14.28 -17.79
C CYS A 485 -21.27 -15.45 -18.48
N HIS A 486 -20.04 -15.72 -18.05
CA HIS A 486 -19.41 -17.03 -18.19
C HIS A 486 -19.42 -17.70 -16.81
N ILE A 487 -20.56 -18.27 -16.42
CA ILE A 487 -20.65 -19.12 -15.23
C ILE A 487 -20.23 -20.53 -15.66
N PHE A 488 -19.02 -20.94 -15.28
CA PHE A 488 -18.68 -22.36 -15.33
C PHE A 488 -19.63 -23.13 -14.40
N LYS A 489 -20.28 -24.15 -14.97
CA LYS A 489 -21.21 -25.07 -14.31
C LYS A 489 -20.67 -25.54 -12.95
N LEU A 490 -21.21 -25.03 -11.85
CA LEU A 490 -21.03 -25.60 -10.52
C LEU A 490 -22.19 -26.59 -10.28
N LEU A 491 -22.06 -27.84 -10.72
CA LEU A 491 -22.97 -28.93 -10.35
C LEU A 491 -22.18 -30.22 -10.11
N PRO A 492 -22.43 -30.96 -9.01
CA PRO A 492 -22.33 -32.41 -9.02
C PRO A 492 -23.62 -33.00 -9.63
N SER A 493 -23.44 -34.08 -10.38
CA SER A 493 -24.47 -34.94 -10.94
C SER A 493 -25.36 -35.56 -9.85
N ASN A 494 -26.67 -35.65 -10.16
CA ASN A 494 -27.75 -36.35 -9.44
C ASN A 494 -28.47 -35.58 -8.34
N LEU A 495 -29.44 -34.73 -8.72
CA LEU A 495 -30.74 -34.62 -8.05
C LEU A 495 -31.72 -33.75 -8.87
N VAL A 496 -32.98 -34.14 -8.80
CA VAL A 496 -34.10 -33.78 -9.68
C VAL A 496 -34.55 -32.32 -9.53
N ARG A 497 -34.97 -31.72 -10.67
CA ARG A 497 -35.74 -30.47 -10.85
C ARG A 497 -36.00 -29.62 -9.58
N SER A 498 -35.22 -28.56 -9.39
CA SER A 498 -35.76 -27.33 -8.75
C SER A 498 -35.19 -26.08 -9.43
N LYS A 499 -36.08 -25.11 -9.68
CA LYS A 499 -35.78 -23.80 -10.26
C LYS A 499 -34.97 -22.97 -9.26
N ASN A 500 -33.64 -23.01 -9.31
CA ASN A 500 -32.78 -22.11 -8.54
C ASN A 500 -31.76 -21.47 -9.49
N GLN A 501 -32.17 -20.38 -10.13
CA GLN A 501 -31.31 -19.50 -10.92
C GLN A 501 -31.08 -18.22 -10.11
N PHE A 502 -29.92 -17.58 -10.29
CA PHE A 502 -29.78 -16.15 -9.99
C PHE A 502 -30.89 -15.41 -10.72
N VAL A 503 -31.85 -14.82 -10.00
CA VAL A 503 -32.90 -13.98 -10.58
C VAL A 503 -32.54 -12.53 -10.32
N LEU A 504 -32.06 -11.86 -11.36
CA LEU A 504 -31.96 -10.40 -11.39
C LEU A 504 -33.34 -9.83 -11.71
N ASN A 505 -34.07 -9.41 -10.68
CA ASN A 505 -35.26 -8.60 -10.87
C ASN A 505 -34.83 -7.14 -10.97
N SER A 506 -34.80 -6.59 -12.19
CA SER A 506 -34.82 -5.14 -12.35
C SER A 506 -36.28 -4.70 -12.29
N LYS A 507 -36.69 -4.06 -11.18
CA LYS A 507 -37.96 -3.36 -11.10
C LYS A 507 -37.62 -1.88 -11.20
N VAL A 508 -37.99 -1.24 -12.30
CA VAL A 508 -38.03 0.22 -12.38
C VAL A 508 -39.20 0.62 -11.46
N ILE A 509 -38.90 1.29 -10.34
CA ILE A 509 -39.90 1.98 -9.53
C ILE A 509 -39.88 3.44 -9.97
#